data_AF-A0A3G6PJY8-F1
#
_entry.id   AF-A0A3G6PJY8-F1
#
_cell.length_a   1.000
_cell.length_b   1.000
_cell.length_c   1.000
_cell.angle_alpha   90.00
_cell.angle_beta   90.00
_cell.angle_gamma   90.00
#
_symmetry.space_group_name_H-M   'P 1'
#
loop_
_entity.id
_entity.type
_entity.pdbx_description
1 polymer ?
#
loop_
_entity_poly.entity_id
_entity_poly.type
_entity_poly.pdbx_seq_one_letter_code
_entity_poly.pdbx_strand_id
1 'polypeptide(L)'
;MKYSLYAAVTSLFLISCGNNDNIMDDPRPIDQEIRNFEFKSYAVKNTVLYKGAAGQKTTPDESYLTNYWSTYQEPTWKNIRLDLKNNSIQLISGTSADVSYTIKITNDSVLIKDNNNQPNYIGNFNKSTSMFTLKRTFRYIKRVPRNHGGLIIAQNTFFGTTQYENIFGIAFTSPLDMTETGDTVLWSNIEYYYKSL
;
A
#
# COMPACT_ATOMS: atom_id res chain seq x y z
N MET A 1 -65.27 -73.01 20.71
CA MET A 1 -64.41 -73.16 21.90
C MET A 1 -63.22 -72.21 21.74
N LYS A 2 -63.08 -71.24 22.64
CA LYS A 2 -61.84 -70.61 23.19
C LYS A 2 -60.90 -69.91 22.18
N TYR A 3 -60.79 -68.57 22.19
CA TYR A 3 -59.80 -67.75 22.96
C TYR A 3 -58.35 -68.19 22.66
N SER A 4 -57.36 -67.39 22.24
CA SER A 4 -57.08 -65.96 22.44
C SER A 4 -55.89 -65.51 21.55
N LEU A 5 -55.85 -64.22 21.25
CA LEU A 5 -54.68 -63.31 21.21
C LEU A 5 -53.27 -63.92 21.42
N TYR A 6 -52.37 -63.67 20.46
CA TYR A 6 -50.94 -63.29 20.63
C TYR A 6 -50.48 -62.71 19.27
N ALA A 7 -50.37 -61.38 19.14
CA ALA A 7 -49.12 -60.64 19.26
C ALA A 7 -48.06 -61.00 18.20
N ALA A 8 -47.99 -60.19 17.14
CA ALA A 8 -46.75 -59.94 16.40
C ALA A 8 -46.86 -58.56 15.74
N VAL A 9 -46.54 -57.56 16.55
CA VAL A 9 -46.13 -56.24 16.09
C VAL A 9 -44.77 -56.43 15.40
N THR A 10 -44.72 -56.30 14.09
CA THR A 10 -43.49 -55.99 13.35
C THR A 10 -43.79 -54.82 12.43
N SER A 11 -43.82 -53.65 13.05
CA SER A 11 -43.11 -52.44 12.62
C SER A 11 -42.59 -52.47 11.18
N LEU A 12 -43.42 -51.96 10.27
CA LEU A 12 -42.94 -51.32 9.05
C LEU A 12 -42.02 -50.16 9.48
N PHE A 13 -40.70 -50.36 9.34
CA PHE A 13 -39.71 -49.30 9.42
C PHE A 13 -39.94 -48.33 8.25
N LEU A 14 -40.83 -47.36 8.47
CA LEU A 14 -40.94 -46.13 7.69
C LEU A 14 -40.55 -44.96 8.59
N ILE A 15 -39.30 -44.94 9.07
CA ILE A 15 -38.69 -43.69 9.55
C ILE A 15 -37.19 -43.77 9.30
N SER A 16 -36.76 -43.11 8.24
CA SER A 16 -35.59 -42.22 8.22
C SER A 16 -35.18 -42.07 6.76
N CYS A 17 -35.88 -41.19 6.05
CA CYS A 17 -35.13 -40.29 5.19
C CYS A 17 -34.17 -39.58 6.15
N GLY A 18 -32.94 -40.08 6.23
CA GLY A 18 -31.86 -39.32 6.81
C GLY A 18 -31.89 -38.00 6.07
N ASN A 19 -32.19 -36.93 6.80
CA ASN A 19 -31.90 -35.59 6.32
C ASN A 19 -30.43 -35.65 5.92
N ASN A 20 -30.19 -35.52 4.62
CA ASN A 20 -28.94 -34.99 4.17
C ASN A 20 -28.84 -33.62 4.84
N ASP A 21 -28.21 -33.57 6.00
CA ASP A 21 -27.54 -32.37 6.49
C ASP A 21 -26.32 -32.14 5.58
N ASN A 22 -26.57 -32.07 4.27
CA ASN A 22 -25.82 -31.16 3.43
C ASN A 22 -26.17 -29.81 4.01
N ILE A 23 -25.34 -29.36 4.95
CA ILE A 23 -25.06 -27.94 5.09
C ILE A 23 -24.58 -27.54 3.68
N MET A 24 -25.53 -27.22 2.80
CA MET A 24 -25.26 -26.34 1.70
C MET A 24 -24.74 -25.10 2.39
N ASP A 25 -23.41 -24.92 2.33
CA ASP A 25 -22.78 -23.65 2.62
C ASP A 25 -23.60 -22.61 1.89
N ASP A 26 -24.33 -21.85 2.69
CA ASP A 26 -25.17 -20.78 2.23
C ASP A 26 -24.28 -19.85 1.40
N PRO A 27 -24.53 -19.69 0.08
CA PRO A 27 -23.73 -18.85 -0.79
C PRO A 27 -24.07 -17.36 -0.56
N ARG A 28 -24.44 -16.99 0.67
CA ARG A 28 -24.41 -15.60 1.10
C ARG A 28 -23.01 -15.08 0.77
N PRO A 29 -22.90 -13.93 0.06
CA PRO A 29 -21.60 -13.32 -0.15
C PRO A 29 -21.02 -13.07 1.24
N ILE A 30 -19.93 -13.76 1.57
CA ILE A 30 -19.11 -13.39 2.71
C ILE A 30 -18.71 -11.96 2.39
N ASP A 31 -19.29 -11.00 3.12
CA ASP A 31 -18.80 -9.64 3.17
C ASP A 31 -17.35 -9.76 3.66
N GLN A 32 -16.41 -9.92 2.72
CA GLN A 32 -15.01 -10.10 3.04
C GLN A 32 -14.52 -8.76 3.59
N GLU A 33 -14.69 -8.61 4.89
CA GLU A 33 -14.21 -7.50 5.72
C GLU A 33 -12.69 -7.38 5.60
N ILE A 34 -12.00 -8.48 5.32
CA ILE A 34 -10.57 -8.54 5.08
C ILE A 34 -10.31 -8.79 3.59
N ARG A 35 -9.50 -7.94 2.97
CA ARG A 35 -9.03 -8.08 1.58
C ARG A 35 -7.52 -8.22 1.55
N ASN A 36 -7.04 -9.22 0.82
CA ASN A 36 -5.62 -9.44 0.61
C ASN A 36 -5.28 -9.09 -0.84
N PHE A 37 -4.25 -8.27 -1.03
CA PHE A 37 -3.78 -7.84 -2.33
C PHE A 37 -2.34 -8.26 -2.54
N GLU A 38 -2.04 -8.65 -3.77
CA GLU A 38 -0.69 -8.99 -4.22
C GLU A 38 -0.22 -7.98 -5.27
N PHE A 39 1.05 -7.64 -5.22
CA PHE A 39 1.69 -6.75 -6.20
C PHE A 39 1.59 -7.31 -7.62
N LYS A 40 1.31 -6.43 -8.60
CA LYS A 40 1.23 -6.79 -10.01
C LYS A 40 2.15 -5.96 -10.91
N SER A 41 2.17 -4.65 -10.71
CA SER A 41 2.96 -3.75 -11.56
C SER A 41 3.22 -2.43 -10.86
N TYR A 42 4.13 -1.64 -11.40
CA TYR A 42 4.40 -0.28 -10.96
C TYR A 42 4.36 0.69 -12.15
N ALA A 43 4.26 1.98 -11.87
CA ALA A 43 4.46 3.04 -12.84
C ALA A 43 5.16 4.23 -12.19
N VAL A 44 6.21 4.72 -12.83
CA VAL A 44 6.80 6.02 -12.52
C VAL A 44 5.91 7.11 -13.13
N LYS A 45 5.33 7.97 -12.28
CA LYS A 45 4.42 9.02 -12.73
C LYS A 45 5.16 10.27 -13.19
N ASN A 46 6.22 10.63 -12.48
CA ASN A 46 7.09 11.72 -12.83
C ASN A 46 8.41 11.63 -12.05
N THR A 47 9.47 12.18 -12.65
CA THR A 47 10.76 12.39 -12.01
C THR A 47 11.18 13.83 -12.25
N VAL A 48 11.49 14.57 -11.19
CA VAL A 48 11.88 15.99 -11.27
C VAL A 48 13.24 16.16 -10.64
N LEU A 49 14.14 16.81 -11.36
CA LEU A 49 15.51 17.10 -10.93
C LEU A 49 15.75 18.60 -10.99
N TYR A 50 16.29 19.16 -9.92
CA TYR A 50 16.95 20.45 -9.88
C TYR A 50 18.43 20.19 -9.63
N LYS A 51 19.31 20.78 -10.44
CA LYS A 51 20.75 20.55 -10.31
C LYS A 51 21.56 21.80 -10.64
N GLY A 52 22.69 21.95 -9.93
CA GLY A 52 23.69 22.96 -10.20
C GLY A 52 23.30 24.36 -9.73
N ALA A 53 24.15 25.33 -10.06
CA ALA A 53 23.94 26.72 -9.71
C ALA A 53 22.65 27.26 -10.36
N ALA A 54 21.87 28.01 -9.59
CA ALA A 54 20.50 28.46 -9.88
C ALA A 54 19.44 27.34 -10.00
N GLY A 55 19.78 26.08 -9.69
CA GLY A 55 18.82 24.98 -9.61
C GLY A 55 18.10 24.74 -10.93
N GLN A 56 18.82 24.41 -11.99
CA GLN A 56 18.18 24.15 -13.29
C GLN A 56 17.25 22.94 -13.21
N LYS A 57 15.98 23.15 -13.54
CA LYS A 57 14.96 22.10 -13.56
C LYS A 57 15.04 21.26 -14.83
N THR A 58 15.04 19.94 -14.68
CA THR A 58 14.87 18.94 -15.74
C THR A 58 13.94 17.82 -15.29
N THR A 59 13.48 17.01 -16.25
CA THR A 59 12.66 15.80 -16.04
C THR A 59 13.39 14.64 -16.69
N PRO A 60 14.36 14.03 -16.00
CA PRO A 60 15.16 12.95 -16.58
C PRO A 60 14.31 11.68 -16.77
N ASP A 61 14.77 10.81 -17.67
CA ASP A 61 14.16 9.50 -17.90
C ASP A 61 14.19 8.63 -16.64
N GLU A 62 13.27 7.67 -16.58
CA GLU A 62 13.16 6.72 -15.46
C GLU A 62 14.48 5.98 -15.15
N SER A 63 15.29 5.68 -16.17
CA SER A 63 16.61 5.05 -16.00
C SER A 63 17.52 5.83 -15.05
N TYR A 64 17.33 7.15 -14.91
CA TYR A 64 18.10 8.00 -14.00
C TYR A 64 17.93 7.62 -12.53
N LEU A 65 16.79 7.00 -12.16
CA LEU A 65 16.50 6.59 -10.79
C LEU A 65 17.47 5.51 -10.29
N THR A 66 18.01 4.68 -11.18
CA THR A 66 18.94 3.59 -10.85
C THR A 66 20.24 4.09 -10.20
N ASN A 67 20.60 5.35 -10.42
CA ASN A 67 21.75 5.99 -9.77
C ASN A 67 21.55 6.19 -8.25
N TYR A 68 20.31 6.14 -7.77
CA TYR A 68 19.95 6.42 -6.38
C TYR A 68 19.24 5.23 -5.75
N TRP A 69 18.25 4.67 -6.43
CA TRP A 69 17.50 3.51 -5.98
C TRP A 69 17.56 2.45 -7.07
N SER A 70 18.33 1.39 -6.88
CA SER A 70 18.47 0.33 -7.89
C SER A 70 17.27 -0.61 -7.96
N THR A 71 16.50 -0.72 -6.86
CA THR A 71 15.40 -1.67 -6.71
C THR A 71 14.01 -1.03 -6.68
N TYR A 72 13.86 0.23 -7.11
CA TYR A 72 12.57 0.95 -7.02
C TYR A 72 11.42 0.26 -7.76
N GLN A 73 11.71 -0.53 -8.78
CA GLN A 73 10.73 -1.28 -9.56
C GLN A 73 10.06 -2.39 -8.72
N GLU A 74 10.78 -2.87 -7.71
CA GLU A 74 10.30 -3.86 -6.77
C GLU A 74 9.81 -3.19 -5.49
N PRO A 75 8.52 -3.26 -5.15
CA PRO A 75 8.05 -2.70 -3.90
C PRO A 75 8.61 -3.48 -2.71
N THR A 76 8.91 -2.75 -1.63
CA THR A 76 9.30 -3.31 -0.33
C THR A 76 8.24 -4.27 0.23
N TRP A 77 6.96 -3.98 -0.02
CA TRP A 77 5.82 -4.79 0.41
C TRP A 77 5.20 -5.49 -0.79
N LYS A 78 5.28 -6.82 -0.82
CA LYS A 78 4.75 -7.64 -1.92
C LYS A 78 3.25 -7.90 -1.74
N ASN A 79 2.77 -7.93 -0.50
CA ASN A 79 1.36 -8.12 -0.17
C ASN A 79 0.83 -6.99 0.73
N ILE A 80 -0.48 -6.75 0.64
CA ILE A 80 -1.22 -5.82 1.49
C ILE A 80 -2.44 -6.55 2.03
N ARG A 81 -2.65 -6.50 3.34
CA ARG A 81 -3.90 -6.95 3.97
C ARG A 81 -4.65 -5.73 4.49
N LEU A 82 -5.87 -5.55 4.00
CA LEU A 82 -6.76 -4.46 4.37
C LEU A 82 -7.93 -5.02 5.17
N ASP A 83 -8.05 -4.63 6.44
CA ASP A 83 -9.15 -5.00 7.32
C ASP A 83 -10.09 -3.79 7.46
N LEU A 84 -11.20 -3.86 6.72
CA LEU A 84 -12.21 -2.81 6.68
C LEU A 84 -13.05 -2.74 7.96
N LYS A 85 -13.16 -3.85 8.70
CA LYS A 85 -13.90 -3.90 9.96
C LYS A 85 -13.12 -3.20 11.07
N ASN A 86 -11.84 -3.52 11.17
CA ASN A 86 -10.95 -2.98 12.20
C ASN A 86 -10.25 -1.69 11.79
N ASN A 87 -10.52 -1.18 10.58
CA ASN A 87 -9.87 0.00 10.01
C ASN A 87 -8.35 -0.11 10.13
N SER A 88 -7.77 -1.20 9.63
CA SER A 88 -6.34 -1.39 9.63
C SER A 88 -5.81 -1.85 8.27
N ILE A 89 -4.54 -1.53 8.03
CA ILE A 89 -3.78 -2.01 6.88
C ILE A 89 -2.47 -2.61 7.38
N GLN A 90 -2.13 -3.79 6.88
CA GLN A 90 -0.85 -4.43 7.09
C GLN A 90 -0.12 -4.51 5.76
N LEU A 91 1.10 -3.99 5.73
CA LEU A 91 2.02 -4.03 4.60
C LEU A 91 3.02 -5.16 4.84
N ILE A 92 3.01 -6.17 3.97
CA ILE A 92 3.71 -7.43 4.18
C ILE A 92 4.89 -7.51 3.22
N SER A 93 6.11 -7.58 3.77
CA SER A 93 7.34 -7.57 2.97
C SER A 93 7.73 -8.95 2.48
N GLY A 94 7.61 -9.97 3.36
CA GLY A 94 8.09 -11.33 3.12
C GLY A 94 9.61 -11.51 3.32
N THR A 95 10.39 -10.43 3.32
CA THR A 95 11.85 -10.45 3.55
C THR A 95 12.31 -9.54 4.68
N SER A 96 11.46 -8.62 5.12
CA SER A 96 11.71 -7.70 6.24
C SER A 96 10.48 -7.64 7.17
N ALA A 97 10.54 -6.83 8.22
CA ALA A 97 9.45 -6.69 9.15
C ALA A 97 8.19 -6.13 8.46
N ASP A 98 7.06 -6.77 8.75
CA ASP A 98 5.75 -6.25 8.36
C ASP A 98 5.41 -5.01 9.17
N VAL A 99 4.60 -4.13 8.59
CA VAL A 99 4.17 -2.89 9.27
C VAL A 99 2.67 -2.75 9.20
N SER A 100 2.05 -2.41 10.32
CA SER A 100 0.60 -2.24 10.45
C SER A 100 0.25 -0.83 10.86
N TYR A 101 -0.82 -0.28 10.27
CA TYR A 101 -1.34 1.04 10.59
C TYR A 101 -2.85 1.00 10.80
N THR A 102 -3.34 1.84 11.71
CA THR A 102 -4.76 2.23 11.69
C THR A 102 -5.00 3.15 10.50
N ILE A 103 -6.11 2.95 9.80
CA ILE A 103 -6.48 3.71 8.62
C ILE A 103 -7.78 4.47 8.77
N LYS A 104 -7.94 5.47 7.91
CA LYS A 104 -9.22 6.08 7.56
C LYS A 104 -9.34 6.08 6.04
N ILE A 105 -10.47 5.62 5.54
CA ILE A 105 -10.79 5.67 4.12
C ILE A 105 -11.77 6.84 3.90
N THR A 106 -11.50 7.68 2.91
CA THR A 106 -12.38 8.79 2.51
C THR A 106 -12.46 8.83 1.00
N ASN A 107 -13.64 8.57 0.45
CA ASN A 107 -13.83 8.15 -0.94
C ASN A 107 -12.94 6.93 -1.20
N ASP A 108 -12.00 7.02 -2.15
CA ASP A 108 -11.02 5.96 -2.41
C ASP A 108 -9.69 6.20 -1.70
N SER A 109 -9.48 7.36 -1.06
CA SER A 109 -8.19 7.68 -0.43
C SER A 109 -8.02 6.97 0.90
N VAL A 110 -6.86 6.35 1.09
CA VAL A 110 -6.46 5.66 2.31
C VAL A 110 -5.42 6.50 3.04
N LEU A 111 -5.76 6.86 4.28
CA LEU A 111 -4.95 7.66 5.19
C LEU A 111 -4.49 6.76 6.34
N ILE A 112 -3.20 6.73 6.66
CA ILE A 112 -2.65 6.08 7.86
C ILE A 112 -2.48 7.11 8.97
N LYS A 113 -2.57 6.67 10.22
CA LYS A 113 -2.05 7.45 11.36
C LYS A 113 -0.66 6.94 11.70
N ASP A 114 0.33 7.82 11.53
CA ASP A 114 1.67 7.65 12.08
C ASP A 114 1.71 8.15 13.54
N ASN A 115 2.82 7.92 14.25
CA ASN A 115 3.12 8.31 15.63
C ASN A 115 2.81 9.78 15.95
N ASN A 116 2.84 10.67 14.96
CA ASN A 116 2.51 12.09 15.11
C ASN A 116 0.99 12.39 15.06
N ASN A 117 0.15 11.36 15.00
CA ASN A 117 -1.31 11.40 15.00
C ASN A 117 -1.97 12.18 13.84
N GLN A 118 -1.18 12.65 12.87
CA GLN A 118 -1.69 13.28 11.65
C GLN A 118 -1.98 12.23 10.58
N PRO A 119 -3.11 12.34 9.86
CA PRO A 119 -3.44 11.43 8.78
C PRO A 119 -2.50 11.64 7.60
N ASN A 120 -1.71 10.63 7.26
CA ASN A 120 -0.81 10.62 6.13
C ASN A 120 -1.41 9.79 4.99
N TYR A 121 -1.50 10.38 3.80
CA TYR A 121 -1.99 9.67 2.63
C TYR A 121 -1.00 8.63 2.13
N ILE A 122 -1.48 7.40 1.92
CA ILE A 122 -0.64 6.29 1.42
C ILE A 122 -1.02 5.81 0.03
N GLY A 123 -2.25 6.03 -0.40
CA GLY A 123 -2.73 5.37 -1.60
C GLY A 123 -4.24 5.40 -1.77
N ASN A 124 -4.69 4.69 -2.80
CA ASN A 124 -6.10 4.57 -3.12
C ASN A 124 -6.55 3.12 -3.03
N PHE A 125 -7.70 2.88 -2.41
CA PHE A 125 -8.40 1.61 -2.45
C PHE A 125 -9.68 1.77 -3.28
N ASN A 126 -9.72 1.11 -4.44
CA ASN A 126 -10.91 1.05 -5.27
C ASN A 126 -11.70 -0.21 -4.92
N LYS A 127 -12.86 -0.04 -4.28
CA LYS A 127 -13.73 -1.13 -3.85
C LYS A 127 -14.37 -1.88 -5.02
N SER A 128 -14.70 -1.19 -6.12
CA SER A 128 -15.39 -1.80 -7.27
C SER A 128 -14.46 -2.71 -8.09
N THR A 129 -13.19 -2.33 -8.24
CA THR A 129 -12.19 -3.14 -8.94
C THR A 129 -11.36 -4.03 -8.03
N SER A 130 -11.53 -3.92 -6.71
CA SER A 130 -10.71 -4.60 -5.70
C SER A 130 -9.22 -4.42 -5.96
N MET A 131 -8.83 -3.16 -6.20
CA MET A 131 -7.45 -2.75 -6.43
C MET A 131 -6.98 -1.79 -5.35
N PHE A 132 -5.73 -1.97 -4.93
CA PHE A 132 -5.04 -1.04 -4.07
C PHE A 132 -3.87 -0.41 -4.85
N THR A 133 -3.79 0.91 -4.87
CA THR A 133 -2.66 1.64 -5.44
C THR A 133 -1.88 2.27 -4.31
N LEU A 134 -0.70 1.73 -4.00
CA LEU A 134 0.21 2.32 -3.03
C LEU A 134 1.02 3.42 -3.71
N LYS A 135 0.95 4.65 -3.19
CA LYS A 135 1.72 5.79 -3.69
C LYS A 135 2.95 5.99 -2.83
N ARG A 136 4.10 6.07 -3.49
CA ARG A 136 5.40 6.26 -2.84
C ARG A 136 6.13 7.38 -3.55
N THR A 137 6.94 8.09 -2.78
CA THR A 137 7.82 9.12 -3.32
C THR A 137 9.24 8.92 -2.84
N PHE A 138 10.16 8.98 -3.79
CA PHE A 138 11.58 8.77 -3.61
C PHE A 138 12.23 10.14 -3.69
N ARG A 139 12.91 10.58 -2.62
CA ARG A 139 13.48 11.93 -2.51
C ARG A 139 14.97 11.85 -2.26
N TYR A 140 15.74 12.61 -3.02
CA TYR A 140 17.16 12.80 -2.84
C TYR A 140 17.47 14.29 -2.79
N ILE A 141 18.15 14.74 -1.74
CA ILE A 141 18.58 16.13 -1.57
C ILE A 141 20.07 16.10 -1.22
N LYS A 142 20.86 16.86 -1.95
CA LYS A 142 22.27 17.10 -1.70
C LYS A 142 22.55 18.60 -1.72
N ARG A 143 23.10 19.10 -0.62
CA ARG A 143 23.65 20.45 -0.52
C ARG A 143 25.12 20.33 -0.21
N VAL A 144 25.97 20.83 -1.11
CA VAL A 144 27.43 20.73 -0.92
C VAL A 144 27.90 21.73 0.14
N PRO A 145 29.12 21.53 0.70
CA PRO A 145 29.68 22.44 1.69
C PRO A 145 29.80 23.88 1.18
N ARG A 146 29.67 24.84 2.09
CA ARG A 146 29.84 26.29 1.87
C ARG A 146 30.58 26.90 3.06
N ASN A 147 31.00 28.16 2.96
CA ASN A 147 31.82 28.88 3.97
C ASN A 147 31.52 28.55 5.45
N HIS A 148 30.24 28.37 5.82
CA HIS A 148 29.80 28.00 7.17
C HIS A 148 28.85 26.80 7.24
N GLY A 149 28.72 26.02 6.16
CA GLY A 149 27.78 24.89 6.07
C GLY A 149 28.46 23.60 5.62
N GLY A 150 28.19 22.49 6.31
CA GLY A 150 28.68 21.17 5.93
C GLY A 150 27.92 20.56 4.74
N LEU A 151 28.40 19.39 4.29
CA LEU A 151 27.70 18.54 3.33
C LEU A 151 26.40 18.02 3.95
N ILE A 152 25.27 18.22 3.26
CA ILE A 152 23.99 17.61 3.61
C ILE A 152 23.61 16.64 2.50
N ILE A 153 23.34 15.39 2.85
CA ILE A 153 22.78 14.38 1.95
C ILE A 153 21.60 13.73 2.67
N ALA A 154 20.43 13.74 2.02
CA ALA A 154 19.25 13.05 2.49
C ALA A 154 18.65 12.25 1.34
N GLN A 155 18.56 10.93 1.52
CA GLN A 155 17.96 10.02 0.56
C GLN A 155 16.89 9.19 1.28
N ASN A 156 15.62 9.43 0.95
CA ASN A 156 14.49 8.90 1.70
C ASN A 156 13.38 8.42 0.78
N THR A 157 12.52 7.57 1.33
CA THR A 157 11.31 7.10 0.66
C THR A 157 10.11 7.30 1.58
N PHE A 158 9.07 7.96 1.08
CA PHE A 158 7.88 8.30 1.86
C PHE A 158 6.62 7.75 1.19
N PHE A 159 5.55 7.62 1.97
CA PHE A 159 4.22 7.41 1.42
C PHE A 159 3.68 8.68 0.76
N GLY A 160 2.77 8.50 -0.19
CA GLY A 160 2.12 9.59 -0.92
C GLY A 160 2.94 10.09 -2.10
N THR A 161 2.77 11.37 -2.40
CA THR A 161 3.40 12.03 -3.55
C THR A 161 4.14 13.30 -3.11
N THR A 162 5.22 13.61 -3.81
CA THR A 162 5.97 14.85 -3.64
C THR A 162 5.65 15.80 -4.76
N GLN A 163 5.40 17.04 -4.36
CA GLN A 163 5.27 18.21 -5.23
C GLN A 163 6.33 19.22 -4.82
N TYR A 164 6.47 20.28 -5.62
CA TYR A 164 7.48 21.30 -5.43
C TYR A 164 7.42 21.92 -4.02
N GLU A 165 6.20 22.23 -3.58
CA GLU A 165 5.87 22.84 -2.29
C GLU A 165 6.31 21.98 -1.10
N ASN A 166 6.49 20.68 -1.31
CA ASN A 166 6.75 19.69 -0.26
C ASN A 166 8.20 19.21 -0.20
N ILE A 167 9.08 19.69 -1.09
CA ILE A 167 10.49 19.29 -1.12
C ILE A 167 11.47 20.42 -0.83
N PHE A 168 11.08 21.66 -1.12
CA PHE A 168 11.81 22.85 -0.69
C PHE A 168 11.35 23.27 0.71
N GLY A 169 12.29 23.75 1.53
CA GLY A 169 12.10 24.06 2.96
C GLY A 169 12.98 23.24 3.92
N ILE A 170 13.67 22.20 3.42
CA ILE A 170 14.59 21.37 4.22
C ILE A 170 16.03 21.87 4.08
N ALA A 171 16.68 21.59 2.95
CA ALA A 171 18.07 22.02 2.69
C ALA A 171 18.16 23.29 1.84
N PHE A 172 17.16 23.54 1.02
CA PHE A 172 17.00 24.71 0.15
C PHE A 172 15.58 25.23 0.33
N THR A 173 15.38 26.54 0.43
CA THR A 173 14.04 27.14 0.46
C THR A 173 13.48 27.34 -0.95
N SER A 174 14.36 27.46 -1.94
CA SER A 174 14.00 27.51 -3.36
C SER A 174 15.17 27.02 -4.25
N PRO A 175 14.94 26.78 -5.55
CA PRO A 175 16.00 26.51 -6.51
C PRO A 175 17.09 27.59 -6.57
N LEU A 176 16.74 28.86 -6.31
CA LEU A 176 17.71 29.97 -6.33
C LEU A 176 18.76 29.85 -5.21
N ASP A 177 18.47 29.10 -4.15
CA ASP A 177 19.42 28.84 -3.05
C ASP A 177 20.46 27.77 -3.38
N MET A 178 20.31 27.12 -4.55
CA MET A 178 21.27 26.19 -5.11
C MET A 178 22.36 27.02 -5.80
N THR A 179 23.42 27.34 -5.07
CA THR A 179 24.50 28.21 -5.57
C THR A 179 25.67 27.42 -6.15
N GLU A 180 25.75 26.12 -5.86
CA GLU A 180 26.90 25.30 -6.19
C GLU A 180 26.57 24.28 -7.28
N THR A 181 27.56 23.96 -8.11
CA THR A 181 27.40 23.00 -9.23
C THR A 181 27.03 21.59 -8.77
N GLY A 182 27.38 21.23 -7.53
CA GLY A 182 27.07 19.93 -6.94
C GLY A 182 25.76 19.86 -6.17
N ASP A 183 25.00 20.96 -6.06
CA ASP A 183 23.69 20.97 -5.40
C ASP A 183 22.69 20.18 -6.22
N THR A 184 21.83 19.41 -5.56
CA THR A 184 20.85 18.54 -6.22
C THR A 184 19.60 18.39 -5.36
N VAL A 185 18.43 18.51 -6.00
CA VAL A 185 17.14 18.10 -5.45
C VAL A 185 16.46 17.22 -6.50
N LEU A 186 16.19 15.98 -6.15
CA LEU A 186 15.55 14.99 -7.01
C LEU A 186 14.36 14.39 -6.27
N TRP A 187 13.26 14.23 -6.97
CA TRP A 187 12.23 13.31 -6.53
C TRP A 187 11.57 12.57 -7.67
N SER A 188 11.01 11.42 -7.34
CA SER A 188 10.17 10.64 -8.23
C SER A 188 8.94 10.14 -7.50
N ASN A 189 7.79 10.20 -8.15
CA ASN A 189 6.54 9.63 -7.63
C ASN A 189 6.25 8.33 -8.36
N ILE A 190 6.06 7.27 -7.59
CA ILE A 190 5.88 5.91 -8.09
C ILE A 190 4.58 5.38 -7.51
N GLU A 191 3.78 4.77 -8.38
CA GLU A 191 2.58 4.04 -7.99
C GLU A 191 2.85 2.55 -8.13
N TYR A 192 2.54 1.79 -7.08
CA TYR A 192 2.54 0.33 -7.09
C TYR A 192 1.11 -0.18 -7.06
N TYR A 193 0.77 -1.02 -8.02
CA TYR A 193 -0.57 -1.55 -8.21
C TYR A 193 -0.66 -2.96 -7.66
N TYR A 194 -1.62 -3.15 -6.76
CA TYR A 194 -1.94 -4.42 -6.13
C TYR A 194 -3.36 -4.80 -6.49
N LYS A 195 -3.57 -6.09 -6.73
CA LYS A 195 -4.87 -6.65 -7.06
C LYS A 195 -5.25 -7.68 -6.01
N SER A 196 -6.54 -7.76 -5.67
CA SER A 196 -7.05 -8.81 -4.80
C SER A 196 -6.62 -10.18 -5.32
N LEU A 197 -6.19 -11.04 -4.39
CA LEU A 197 -6.12 -12.49 -4.60
C LEU A 197 -7.52 -13.05 -4.86
#